data_AF-A0A1M2VVM6-F1
#
_entry.id   AF-A0A1M2VVM6-F1
#
_cell.length_a   1.000
_cell.length_b   1.000
_cell.length_c   1.000
_cell.angle_alpha   90.00
_cell.angle_beta   90.00
_cell.angle_gamma   90.00
#
_symmetry.space_group_name_H-M   'P 1'
#
loop_
_entity.id
_entity.type
_entity.pdbx_description
1 polymer ?
#
loop_
_entity_poly.entity_id
_entity_poly.type
_entity_poly.pdbx_seq_one_letter_code
_entity_poly.pdbx_strand_id
1 'polypeptide(L)'
;MSIRSVTTEQPEKVSSPSVSSAGPTKRRWGAGGRFKHLREKVTTRHGWVGDYDYAWLCMPTAPWRRSRAKQTRTGPPFYALDSELPIILAAASGLQHALAMLAGLITPPIIFANALSLDSKTSAYMISASLIGCGILSLVQMSRLRLFGNYFLGTGLISVVGTSFATLSTANAIFNAMYADGTCPSTTAADGTVTRGPCPDAYGMVLGTSMICAFLEIGMSFVSPRILKRVFPPMVTGTVIVMIGASLIGSSGIPNWGGGSNDCSGRPTSGFFELCPNIAAPRPLPWGSPEFIGLGFLSFVSIILTELFGSPFLKNISVIVGLAVGCIVAGAAGYIDGSSITTAPAITFLWVHTFKIRVYAPAILPMLAVYVSLAMEAIGDITASAEVSRVSVVGEEFDSRIQGGVLSDGIGGFLSALFTVTPLSIFAQNNGVIAITRCANRTAGRFCCVFLILFGVLGKISGVFLAIPNPVLGGVTTFLFATVATSGVRVLSYNRFTRRDRFVLAAAFSFGIGDLLVPTIFTHLFDAVRSPNKGLQGLFDSITIVLSTPFLMAGLVALVLNLILPQDDADGDDDDVVEVVDVEAQPHSKEKELHN
;
A
#
# COMPACT_ATOMS: atom_id res chain seq x y z
N MET A 1 12.12 -13.37 -21.46
CA MET A 1 12.52 -12.07 -22.05
C MET A 1 13.80 -11.66 -21.33
N SER A 2 14.93 -11.82 -22.01
CA SER A 2 16.29 -11.65 -21.47
C SER A 2 16.44 -10.30 -20.74
N ILE A 3 16.98 -10.35 -19.52
CA ILE A 3 17.33 -9.20 -18.69
C ILE A 3 18.54 -8.52 -19.34
N ARG A 4 18.28 -7.58 -20.26
CA ARG A 4 19.31 -6.65 -20.77
C ARG A 4 19.23 -5.34 -19.99
N SER A 5 20.42 -4.91 -19.56
CA SER A 5 20.82 -3.67 -18.87
C SER A 5 19.72 -2.65 -18.56
N VAL A 6 19.52 -2.40 -17.27
CA VAL A 6 18.85 -1.21 -16.75
C VAL A 6 19.59 0.02 -17.30
N THR A 7 18.98 0.71 -18.27
CA THR A 7 19.45 2.03 -18.72
C THR A 7 19.33 3.00 -17.55
N THR A 8 20.48 3.36 -16.97
CA THR A 8 20.62 4.33 -15.86
C THR A 8 20.47 5.78 -16.31
N GLU A 9 20.44 6.04 -17.62
CA GLU A 9 20.24 7.35 -18.21
C GLU A 9 18.77 7.54 -18.63
N GLN A 10 18.19 8.69 -18.26
CA GLN A 10 16.88 9.08 -18.79
C GLN A 10 16.97 9.19 -20.32
N PRO A 11 16.03 8.61 -21.09
CA PRO A 11 15.90 8.99 -22.49
C PRO A 11 15.70 10.50 -22.57
N GLU A 12 16.26 11.14 -23.60
CA GLU A 12 16.09 12.58 -23.81
C GLU A 12 14.61 12.96 -23.65
N LYS A 13 14.35 14.08 -22.96
CA LYS A 13 12.98 14.59 -22.81
C LYS A 13 12.34 14.59 -24.19
N VAL A 14 11.19 13.94 -24.30
CA VAL A 14 10.36 13.98 -25.51
C VAL A 14 10.30 15.45 -25.93
N SER A 15 10.83 15.75 -27.11
CA SER A 15 10.86 17.10 -27.62
C SER A 15 9.44 17.65 -27.55
N SER A 16 9.28 18.78 -26.86
CA SER A 16 8.00 19.48 -26.79
C SER A 16 7.41 19.55 -28.20
N PRO A 17 6.13 19.22 -28.41
CA PRO A 17 5.51 19.40 -29.72
C PRO A 17 5.78 20.84 -30.17
N SER A 18 6.43 20.95 -31.33
CA SER A 18 7.12 22.13 -31.88
C SER A 18 6.69 23.48 -31.29
N VAL A 19 7.39 23.93 -30.25
CA VAL A 19 7.53 25.37 -29.99
C VAL A 19 8.93 25.73 -30.44
N SER A 20 8.98 26.51 -31.51
CA SER A 20 10.16 27.13 -32.12
C SER A 20 11.37 27.27 -31.17
N SER A 21 12.45 26.57 -31.52
CA SER A 21 13.85 26.91 -31.26
C SER A 21 14.15 27.72 -29.98
N ALA A 22 14.32 27.03 -28.85
CA ALA A 22 15.22 27.50 -27.80
C ALA A 22 15.77 26.28 -27.04
N GLY A 23 17.08 26.05 -27.16
CA GLY A 23 17.79 24.93 -26.53
C GLY A 23 17.72 24.93 -24.99
N PRO A 24 18.18 23.83 -24.35
CA PRO A 24 17.97 23.59 -22.94
C PRO A 24 18.95 24.43 -22.11
N THR A 25 18.52 25.62 -21.69
CA THR A 25 19.17 26.32 -20.59
C THR A 25 18.22 26.37 -19.41
N LYS A 26 18.72 25.99 -18.23
CA LYS A 26 18.07 26.16 -16.92
C LYS A 26 17.77 27.65 -16.67
N ARG A 27 16.76 28.20 -17.35
CA ARG A 27 16.33 29.58 -17.15
C ARG A 27 15.32 29.59 -16.02
N ARG A 28 15.77 29.96 -14.83
CA ARG A 28 14.93 30.24 -13.66
C ARG A 28 13.93 31.34 -14.05
N TRP A 29 12.71 30.96 -14.44
CA TRP A 29 11.71 31.91 -14.92
C TRP A 29 11.32 32.90 -13.81
N GLY A 30 11.50 34.19 -14.10
CA GLY A 30 10.90 35.27 -13.33
C GLY A 30 9.37 35.11 -13.26
N ALA A 31 8.73 35.70 -12.25
CA ALA A 31 7.30 35.56 -12.01
C ALA A 31 6.44 35.89 -13.26
N GLY A 32 6.86 36.89 -14.04
CA GLY A 32 6.20 37.24 -15.31
C GLY A 32 6.29 36.18 -16.41
N GLY A 33 7.39 35.44 -16.51
CA GLY A 33 7.55 34.33 -17.46
C GLY A 33 6.68 33.12 -17.09
N ARG A 34 6.57 32.83 -15.78
CA ARG A 34 5.64 31.80 -15.27
C ARG A 34 4.18 32.17 -15.55
N PHE A 35 3.81 33.43 -15.36
CA PHE A 35 2.43 33.88 -15.63
C PHE A 35 2.08 33.82 -17.12
N LYS A 36 3.00 34.24 -18.00
CA LYS A 36 2.80 34.17 -19.46
C LYS A 36 2.66 32.72 -19.95
N HIS A 37 3.51 31.82 -19.47
CA HIS A 37 3.41 30.40 -19.81
C HIS A 37 2.15 29.74 -19.24
N LEU A 38 1.75 30.08 -18.00
CA LEU A 38 0.49 29.59 -17.42
C LEU A 38 -0.71 30.08 -18.26
N ARG A 39 -0.68 31.35 -18.68
CA ARG A 39 -1.70 31.93 -19.57
C ARG A 39 -1.74 31.19 -20.90
N GLU A 40 -0.61 30.96 -21.56
CA GLU A 40 -0.55 30.20 -22.81
C GLU A 40 -1.06 28.76 -22.64
N LYS A 41 -0.72 28.10 -21.54
CA LYS A 41 -1.16 26.72 -21.26
C LYS A 41 -2.67 26.60 -21.03
N VAL A 42 -3.27 27.60 -20.37
CA VAL A 42 -4.72 27.63 -20.10
C VAL A 42 -5.53 28.21 -21.28
N THR A 43 -4.93 29.03 -22.14
CA THR A 43 -5.64 29.68 -23.26
C THR A 43 -5.52 28.94 -24.60
N THR A 44 -4.53 28.06 -24.77
CA THR A 44 -4.31 27.36 -26.05
C THR A 44 -4.86 25.93 -26.05
N ARG A 45 -5.44 25.51 -27.19
CA ARG A 45 -5.93 24.13 -27.39
C ARG A 45 -4.81 23.08 -27.22
N HIS A 46 -3.59 23.41 -27.62
CA HIS A 46 -2.41 22.55 -27.44
C HIS A 46 -1.99 22.40 -25.96
N GLY A 47 -2.14 23.44 -25.14
CA GLY A 47 -1.88 23.33 -23.69
C GLY A 47 -2.85 22.40 -22.96
N TRP A 48 -4.09 22.29 -23.46
CA TRP A 48 -5.12 21.40 -22.90
C TRP A 48 -5.02 19.97 -23.40
N VAL A 49 -5.02 19.77 -24.73
CA VAL A 49 -5.12 18.45 -25.37
C VAL A 49 -3.75 17.92 -25.81
N GLY A 50 -2.87 18.78 -26.32
CA GLY A 50 -1.60 18.37 -26.93
C GLY A 50 -1.78 17.34 -28.06
N ASP A 51 -0.69 16.65 -28.39
CA ASP A 51 -0.65 15.69 -29.50
C ASP A 51 -0.56 14.23 -29.01
N TYR A 52 -1.15 13.95 -27.84
CA TYR A 52 -1.12 12.61 -27.25
C TYR A 52 -2.12 11.66 -27.92
N ASP A 53 -1.72 10.40 -28.12
CA ASP A 53 -2.63 9.35 -28.60
C ASP A 53 -3.56 8.86 -27.48
N TYR A 54 -4.64 9.62 -27.25
CA TYR A 54 -5.70 9.25 -26.31
C TYR A 54 -6.43 7.96 -26.71
N ALA A 55 -6.46 7.61 -27.99
CA ALA A 55 -7.08 6.39 -28.45
C ALA A 55 -6.29 5.17 -27.96
N TRP A 56 -4.96 5.22 -27.95
CA TRP A 56 -4.13 4.17 -27.36
C TRP A 56 -4.43 3.96 -25.87
N LEU A 57 -4.61 5.04 -25.11
CA LEU A 57 -4.87 4.98 -23.66
C LEU A 57 -6.19 4.25 -23.34
N CYS A 58 -7.21 4.43 -24.19
CA CYS A 58 -8.56 3.91 -23.98
C CYS A 58 -8.88 2.63 -24.77
N MET A 59 -8.11 2.25 -25.79
CA MET A 59 -8.39 1.08 -26.61
C MET A 59 -8.06 -0.25 -25.88
N PRO A 60 -8.98 -1.23 -25.88
CA PRO A 60 -8.76 -2.52 -25.23
C PRO A 60 -7.69 -3.34 -25.96
N THR A 61 -7.01 -4.22 -25.22
CA THR A 61 -5.99 -5.11 -25.76
C THR A 61 -6.58 -6.52 -25.91
N ALA A 62 -6.88 -6.95 -27.14
CA ALA A 62 -7.38 -8.31 -27.38
C ALA A 62 -6.20 -9.29 -27.56
N PRO A 63 -5.98 -10.25 -26.63
CA PRO A 63 -4.81 -11.15 -26.67
C PRO A 63 -4.79 -12.08 -27.90
N TRP A 64 -5.94 -12.39 -28.49
CA TRP A 64 -6.07 -13.31 -29.62
C TRP A 64 -6.00 -12.65 -31.00
N ARG A 65 -6.02 -11.32 -31.09
CA ARG A 65 -5.75 -10.63 -32.36
C ARG A 65 -4.24 -10.73 -32.63
N ARG A 66 -3.82 -11.80 -33.32
CA ARG A 66 -2.58 -11.85 -34.13
C ARG A 66 -2.70 -10.80 -35.23
N SER A 67 -2.61 -9.52 -34.88
CA SER A 67 -2.52 -8.48 -35.89
C SER A 67 -1.09 -8.45 -36.41
N ARG A 68 -0.96 -8.54 -37.74
CA ARG A 68 0.22 -8.14 -38.54
C ARG A 68 0.80 -6.77 -38.12
N ALA A 69 0.10 -5.99 -37.28
CA ALA A 69 0.54 -4.76 -36.64
C ALA A 69 1.50 -4.91 -35.44
N LYS A 70 2.16 -6.07 -35.25
CA LYS A 70 3.18 -6.25 -34.20
C LYS A 70 4.45 -5.44 -34.46
N GLN A 71 4.57 -4.77 -35.62
CA GLN A 71 5.79 -4.10 -36.07
C GLN A 71 5.82 -2.58 -35.82
N THR A 72 4.72 -1.94 -35.38
CA THR A 72 4.66 -0.45 -35.25
C THR A 72 3.87 0.11 -34.07
N ARG A 73 3.49 -0.69 -33.06
CA ARG A 73 3.01 -0.12 -31.78
C ARG A 73 4.21 0.29 -30.93
N THR A 74 4.86 1.40 -31.31
CA THR A 74 5.72 2.14 -30.39
C THR A 74 4.91 2.41 -29.12
N GLY A 75 5.36 1.84 -27.99
CA GLY A 75 4.75 2.16 -26.70
C GLY A 75 4.78 3.68 -26.48
N PRO A 76 3.89 4.24 -25.63
CA PRO A 76 3.81 5.66 -25.43
C PRO A 76 5.18 6.23 -25.03
N PRO A 77 5.47 7.47 -25.44
CA PRO A 77 6.72 8.11 -25.09
C PRO A 77 6.86 8.20 -23.56
N PHE A 78 8.08 8.04 -23.05
CA PHE A 78 8.32 8.12 -21.62
C PHE A 78 8.30 9.58 -21.15
N TYR A 79 7.39 9.91 -20.24
CA TYR A 79 7.30 11.24 -19.65
C TYR A 79 8.12 11.33 -18.37
N ALA A 80 9.26 12.02 -18.46
CA ALA A 80 10.16 12.27 -17.33
C ALA A 80 9.50 13.17 -16.25
N LEU A 81 10.10 13.20 -15.05
CA LEU A 81 9.61 13.91 -13.86
C LEU A 81 9.15 15.35 -14.11
N ASP A 82 9.97 16.12 -14.84
CA ASP A 82 9.78 17.55 -15.14
C ASP A 82 9.57 17.77 -16.64
N SER A 83 8.89 16.82 -17.31
CA SER A 83 8.38 17.02 -18.67
C SER A 83 7.14 17.92 -18.67
N GLU A 84 6.85 18.59 -19.78
CA GLU A 84 5.59 19.30 -19.90
C GLU A 84 4.50 18.36 -20.38
N LEU A 85 3.43 18.22 -19.59
CA LEU A 85 2.23 17.49 -19.99
C LEU A 85 1.09 18.46 -20.33
N PRO A 86 0.28 18.14 -21.35
CA PRO A 86 -1.03 18.75 -21.54
C PRO A 86 -1.90 18.56 -20.30
N ILE A 87 -2.74 19.55 -19.99
CA ILE A 87 -3.53 19.55 -18.75
C ILE A 87 -4.45 18.33 -18.68
N ILE A 88 -5.12 17.96 -19.77
CA ILE A 88 -6.04 16.83 -19.80
C ILE A 88 -5.30 15.51 -19.58
N LEU A 89 -4.11 15.35 -20.19
CA LEU A 89 -3.29 14.17 -19.97
C LEU A 89 -2.81 14.10 -18.51
N ALA A 90 -2.33 15.21 -17.96
CA ALA A 90 -1.90 15.27 -16.56
C ALA A 90 -3.05 14.96 -15.59
N ALA A 91 -4.26 15.48 -15.87
CA ALA A 91 -5.45 15.21 -15.09
C ALA A 91 -5.92 13.75 -15.24
N ALA A 92 -5.95 13.20 -16.46
CA ALA A 92 -6.34 11.82 -16.71
C ALA A 92 -5.37 10.82 -16.06
N SER A 93 -4.07 11.03 -16.20
CA SER A 93 -3.04 10.23 -15.52
C SER A 93 -3.12 10.40 -14.01
N GLY A 94 -3.36 11.62 -13.51
CA GLY A 94 -3.57 11.87 -12.08
C GLY A 94 -4.79 11.14 -11.53
N LEU A 95 -5.91 11.14 -12.26
CA LEU A 95 -7.11 10.38 -11.91
C LEU A 95 -6.82 8.88 -11.89
N GLN A 96 -6.06 8.38 -12.86
CA GLN A 96 -5.65 6.99 -12.93
C GLN A 96 -4.82 6.57 -11.70
N HIS A 97 -3.84 7.38 -11.30
CA HIS A 97 -3.11 7.17 -10.04
C HIS A 97 -4.06 7.16 -8.84
N ALA A 98 -4.94 8.17 -8.73
CA ALA A 98 -5.88 8.29 -7.62
C ALA A 98 -6.78 7.04 -7.51
N LEU A 99 -7.36 6.59 -8.62
CA LEU A 99 -8.18 5.39 -8.69
C LEU A 99 -7.38 4.11 -8.39
N ALA A 100 -6.14 3.98 -8.89
CA ALA A 100 -5.30 2.81 -8.67
C ALA A 100 -5.04 2.55 -7.18
N MET A 101 -4.85 3.61 -6.39
CA MET A 101 -4.60 3.50 -4.95
C MET A 101 -5.85 3.57 -4.09
N LEU A 102 -6.97 4.01 -4.66
CA LEU A 102 -8.20 4.31 -3.93
C LEU A 102 -8.63 3.15 -3.03
N ALA A 103 -8.60 1.91 -3.55
CA ALA A 103 -8.92 0.72 -2.77
C ALA A 103 -8.02 0.57 -1.53
N GLY A 104 -6.71 0.80 -1.68
CA GLY A 104 -5.77 0.74 -0.56
C GLY A 104 -5.92 1.89 0.45
N LEU A 105 -6.44 3.05 0.04
CA LEU A 105 -6.67 4.20 0.91
C LEU A 105 -7.97 4.10 1.74
N ILE A 106 -9.02 3.49 1.16
CA ILE A 106 -10.32 3.33 1.83
C ILE A 106 -10.38 2.06 2.70
N THR A 107 -9.57 1.04 2.39
CA THR A 107 -9.64 -0.25 3.08
C THR A 107 -9.25 -0.17 4.56
N PRO A 108 -8.11 0.44 4.96
CA PRO A 108 -7.72 0.54 6.37
C PRO A 108 -8.76 1.22 7.27
N PRO A 109 -9.33 2.40 6.96
CA PRO A 109 -10.34 3.01 7.82
C PRO A 109 -11.62 2.15 7.94
N ILE A 110 -12.02 1.42 6.88
CA ILE A 110 -13.15 0.48 6.94
C ILE A 110 -12.83 -0.67 7.91
N ILE A 111 -11.63 -1.25 7.82
CA ILE A 111 -11.24 -2.37 8.69
C ILE A 111 -11.13 -1.91 10.14
N PHE A 112 -10.54 -0.74 10.42
CA PHE A 112 -10.49 -0.21 11.78
C PHE A 112 -11.86 0.07 12.37
N ALA A 113 -12.76 0.65 11.58
CA ALA A 113 -14.12 0.88 12.02
C ALA A 113 -14.85 -0.42 12.36
N ASN A 114 -14.69 -1.45 11.52
CA ASN A 114 -15.26 -2.78 11.77
C ASN A 114 -14.65 -3.44 13.01
N ALA A 115 -13.33 -3.36 13.19
CA ALA A 115 -12.62 -3.97 14.32
C ALA A 115 -12.97 -3.35 15.68
N LEU A 116 -13.42 -2.08 15.67
CA LEU A 116 -13.80 -1.30 16.84
C LEU A 116 -15.32 -1.10 16.97
N SER A 117 -16.13 -1.77 16.15
CA SER A 117 -17.59 -1.65 16.11
C SER A 117 -18.08 -0.19 16.03
N LEU A 118 -17.46 0.65 15.20
CA LEU A 118 -17.82 2.07 15.05
C LEU A 118 -19.07 2.26 14.18
N ASP A 119 -19.80 3.35 14.42
CA ASP A 119 -20.99 3.70 13.66
C ASP A 119 -20.69 4.18 12.23
N SER A 120 -21.68 4.07 11.33
CA SER A 120 -21.52 4.40 9.91
C SER A 120 -21.08 5.85 9.64
N LYS A 121 -21.46 6.80 10.49
CA LYS A 121 -21.10 8.22 10.32
C LYS A 121 -19.63 8.41 10.65
N THR A 122 -19.14 7.80 11.73
CA THR A 122 -17.72 7.81 12.10
C THR A 122 -16.89 7.09 11.04
N SER A 123 -17.32 5.93 10.56
CA SER A 123 -16.62 5.21 9.47
C SER A 123 -16.53 6.04 8.19
N ALA A 124 -17.62 6.70 7.79
CA ALA A 124 -17.64 7.54 6.58
C ALA A 124 -16.67 8.73 6.72
N TYR A 125 -16.64 9.33 7.92
CA TYR A 125 -15.67 10.36 8.25
C TYR A 125 -14.23 9.84 8.13
N MET A 126 -13.91 8.66 8.68
CA MET A 126 -12.56 8.10 8.62
C MET A 126 -12.07 7.85 7.19
N ILE A 127 -12.95 7.39 6.29
CA ILE A 127 -12.65 7.26 4.86
C ILE A 127 -12.32 8.63 4.26
N SER A 128 -13.16 9.63 4.49
CA SER A 128 -12.94 10.99 4.02
C SER A 128 -11.65 11.61 4.56
N ALA A 129 -11.38 11.44 5.85
CA ALA A 129 -10.19 11.95 6.52
C ALA A 129 -8.92 11.28 5.96
N SER A 130 -8.96 9.96 5.72
CA SER A 130 -7.90 9.22 5.04
C SER A 130 -7.60 9.82 3.66
N LEU A 131 -8.61 9.99 2.81
CA LEU A 131 -8.43 10.52 1.45
C LEU A 131 -7.88 11.96 1.45
N ILE A 132 -8.39 12.84 2.31
CA ILE A 132 -7.90 14.23 2.42
C ILE A 132 -6.46 14.23 2.96
N GLY A 133 -6.22 13.53 4.07
CA GLY A 133 -4.91 13.49 4.73
C GLY A 133 -3.82 12.91 3.83
N CYS A 134 -4.09 11.77 3.19
CA CYS A 134 -3.19 11.15 2.23
C CYS A 134 -2.93 12.05 1.02
N GLY A 135 -3.95 12.74 0.48
CA GLY A 135 -3.75 13.69 -0.61
C GLY A 135 -2.85 14.87 -0.24
N ILE A 136 -3.02 15.45 0.95
CA ILE A 136 -2.18 16.55 1.46
C ILE A 136 -0.75 16.05 1.69
N LEU A 137 -0.57 14.95 2.40
CA LEU A 137 0.76 14.44 2.75
C LEU A 137 1.51 13.90 1.53
N SER A 138 0.80 13.43 0.50
CA SER A 138 1.39 13.09 -0.79
C SER A 138 1.96 14.31 -1.51
N LEU A 139 1.32 15.48 -1.41
CA LEU A 139 1.90 16.71 -1.96
C LEU A 139 3.21 17.08 -1.26
N VAL A 140 3.28 16.89 0.07
CA VAL A 140 4.50 17.10 0.85
C VAL A 140 5.58 16.11 0.41
N GLN A 141 5.25 14.83 0.31
CA GLN A 141 6.17 13.77 -0.15
C GLN A 141 6.74 14.07 -1.55
N MET A 142 5.95 14.63 -2.47
CA MET A 142 6.40 14.96 -3.83
C MET A 142 7.18 16.28 -3.94
N SER A 143 7.18 17.14 -2.91
CA SER A 143 7.61 18.54 -3.01
C SER A 143 9.14 18.74 -3.05
N ARG A 144 9.94 17.80 -2.50
CA ARG A 144 11.42 17.87 -2.38
C ARG A 144 11.90 19.25 -1.90
N LEU A 145 11.29 19.77 -0.83
CA LEU A 145 11.62 21.07 -0.26
C LEU A 145 13.00 21.00 0.40
N ARG A 146 13.88 21.98 0.13
CA ARG A 146 15.18 22.03 0.79
C ARG A 146 14.99 22.51 2.23
N LEU A 147 15.50 21.72 3.18
CA LEU A 147 15.53 22.07 4.60
C LEU A 147 16.89 22.71 4.92
N PHE A 148 17.55 22.27 5.99
CA PHE A 148 18.86 22.72 6.41
C PHE A 148 19.97 21.80 5.86
N GLY A 149 21.11 22.40 5.49
CA GLY A 149 22.25 21.68 4.93
C GLY A 149 21.92 20.95 3.61
N ASN A 150 22.15 19.63 3.62
CA ASN A 150 21.92 18.73 2.48
C ASN A 150 20.63 17.91 2.62
N TYR A 151 19.79 18.20 3.62
CA TYR A 151 18.53 17.49 3.83
C TYR A 151 17.38 18.11 3.03
N PHE A 152 16.47 17.24 2.60
CA PHE A 152 15.26 17.60 1.87
C PHE A 152 14.04 17.04 2.60
N LEU A 153 12.88 17.63 2.37
CA LEU A 153 11.58 17.09 2.75
C LEU A 153 10.88 16.57 1.49
N GLY A 154 10.65 15.26 1.44
CA GLY A 154 10.06 14.57 0.31
C GLY A 154 11.07 14.07 -0.73
N THR A 155 10.60 13.19 -1.60
CA THR A 155 11.40 12.41 -2.56
C THR A 155 11.63 13.15 -3.87
N GLY A 156 10.69 14.04 -4.24
CA GLY A 156 10.65 14.63 -5.58
C GLY A 156 10.42 13.58 -6.67
N LEU A 157 9.77 12.48 -6.35
CA LEU A 157 9.24 11.48 -7.30
C LEU A 157 7.71 11.48 -7.18
N ILE A 158 7.01 10.71 -8.01
CA ILE A 158 5.60 10.41 -7.75
C ILE A 158 5.56 9.40 -6.60
N SER A 159 5.57 9.91 -5.37
CA SER A 159 5.48 9.12 -4.14
C SER A 159 4.18 9.52 -3.45
N VAL A 160 3.11 8.81 -3.76
CA VAL A 160 1.83 9.00 -3.05
C VAL A 160 1.89 8.16 -1.79
N VAL A 161 1.38 8.72 -0.70
CA VAL A 161 1.32 8.06 0.60
C VAL A 161 -0.10 7.61 0.92
N GLY A 162 -0.20 6.54 1.70
CA GLY A 162 -1.44 5.98 2.17
C GLY A 162 -1.25 5.25 3.49
N THR A 163 -2.34 4.90 4.17
CA THR A 163 -2.24 4.19 5.45
C THR A 163 -1.50 2.87 5.28
N SER A 164 -0.45 2.65 6.08
CA SER A 164 0.36 1.45 5.94
C SER A 164 -0.39 0.22 6.44
N PHE A 165 -0.22 -0.86 5.69
CA PHE A 165 -0.72 -2.18 6.01
C PHE A 165 0.00 -2.83 7.19
N ALA A 166 1.25 -2.44 7.49
CA ALA A 166 1.93 -2.83 8.72
C ALA A 166 1.17 -2.32 9.95
N THR A 167 0.72 -1.05 9.90
CA THR A 167 -0.08 -0.44 10.96
C THR A 167 -1.40 -1.16 11.16
N LEU A 168 -2.04 -1.60 10.07
CA LEU A 168 -3.30 -2.34 10.14
C LEU A 168 -3.18 -3.65 10.95
N SER A 169 -2.15 -4.45 10.65
CA SER A 169 -1.90 -5.71 11.37
C SER A 169 -1.60 -5.44 12.86
N THR A 170 -0.71 -4.50 13.16
CA THR A 170 -0.32 -4.21 14.56
C THR A 170 -1.46 -3.55 15.35
N ALA A 171 -2.22 -2.63 14.75
CA ALA A 171 -3.35 -2.01 15.41
C ALA A 171 -4.46 -3.02 15.74
N ASN A 172 -4.73 -4.02 14.88
CA ASN A 172 -5.65 -5.11 15.22
C ASN A 172 -5.17 -5.92 16.43
N ALA A 173 -3.88 -6.24 16.53
CA ALA A 173 -3.32 -6.91 17.71
C ALA A 173 -3.46 -6.03 18.98
N ILE A 174 -3.21 -4.72 18.85
CA ILE A 174 -3.42 -3.75 19.94
C ILE A 174 -4.89 -3.70 20.37
N PHE A 175 -5.83 -3.65 19.41
CA PHE A 175 -7.26 -3.65 19.72
C PHE A 175 -7.69 -4.94 20.42
N ASN A 176 -7.20 -6.09 19.95
CA ASN A 176 -7.46 -7.38 20.59
C ASN A 176 -6.97 -7.37 22.06
N ALA A 177 -5.79 -6.83 22.32
CA ALA A 177 -5.26 -6.67 23.68
C ALA A 177 -6.14 -5.73 24.52
N MET A 178 -6.59 -4.60 23.96
CA MET A 178 -7.50 -3.65 24.65
C MET A 178 -8.89 -4.23 24.95
N TYR A 179 -9.39 -5.15 24.12
CA TYR A 179 -10.63 -5.88 24.44
C TYR A 179 -10.39 -6.96 25.50
N ALA A 180 -9.22 -7.60 25.50
CA ALA A 180 -8.86 -8.64 26.46
C ALA A 180 -8.56 -8.07 27.86
N ASP A 181 -7.92 -6.90 27.95
CA ASP A 181 -7.56 -6.23 29.21
C ASP A 181 -8.73 -5.43 29.83
N GLY A 182 -9.85 -5.31 29.11
CA GLY A 182 -11.06 -4.61 29.54
C GLY A 182 -11.04 -3.09 29.30
N THR A 183 -10.04 -2.55 28.60
CA THR A 183 -10.01 -1.13 28.18
C THR A 183 -11.17 -0.81 27.24
N CYS A 184 -11.52 -1.75 26.36
CA CYS A 184 -12.68 -1.65 25.47
C CYS A 184 -13.86 -2.50 25.97
N PRO A 185 -15.11 -2.03 25.78
CA PRO A 185 -16.30 -2.76 26.22
C PRO A 185 -16.53 -4.02 25.38
N SER A 186 -16.77 -5.15 26.03
CA SER A 186 -17.20 -6.41 25.40
C SER A 186 -18.40 -6.99 26.14
N THR A 187 -19.28 -7.67 25.41
CA THR A 187 -20.47 -8.32 25.95
C THR A 187 -20.38 -9.82 25.74
N THR A 188 -20.39 -10.59 26.82
CA THR A 188 -20.37 -12.05 26.78
C THR A 188 -21.80 -12.59 26.86
N ALA A 189 -22.24 -13.31 25.83
CA ALA A 189 -23.53 -13.97 25.81
C ALA A 189 -23.51 -15.26 26.66
N ALA A 190 -24.70 -15.82 26.92
CA ALA A 190 -24.87 -17.01 27.77
C ALA A 190 -24.20 -18.28 27.22
N ASP A 191 -23.91 -18.31 25.92
CA ASP A 191 -23.19 -19.37 25.21
C ASP A 191 -21.66 -19.22 25.27
N GLY A 192 -21.17 -18.18 25.96
CA GLY A 192 -19.74 -17.87 26.08
C GLY A 192 -19.17 -17.07 24.90
N THR A 193 -20.00 -16.69 23.91
CA THR A 193 -19.55 -15.84 22.81
C THR A 193 -19.30 -14.41 23.30
N VAL A 194 -18.09 -13.89 23.05
CA VAL A 194 -17.71 -12.51 23.39
C VAL A 194 -17.92 -11.65 22.16
N THR A 195 -18.79 -10.65 22.27
CA THR A 195 -19.08 -9.68 21.21
C THR A 195 -18.44 -8.34 21.53
N ARG A 196 -17.78 -7.73 20.55
CA ARG A 196 -17.05 -6.45 20.73
C ARG A 196 -17.99 -5.25 20.68
N GLY A 197 -17.98 -4.43 21.72
CA GLY A 197 -18.71 -3.17 21.78
C GLY A 197 -17.96 -2.02 21.08
N PRO A 198 -18.64 -0.89 20.79
CA PRO A 198 -18.01 0.28 20.16
C PRO A 198 -16.90 0.89 21.03
N CYS A 199 -15.69 1.04 20.48
CA CYS A 199 -14.53 1.56 21.21
C CYS A 199 -13.76 2.67 20.44
N PRO A 200 -14.32 3.87 20.26
CA PRO A 200 -13.64 4.96 19.55
C PRO A 200 -12.39 5.47 20.28
N ASP A 201 -12.34 5.36 21.61
CA ASP A 201 -11.20 5.79 22.41
C ASP A 201 -9.94 4.94 22.12
N ALA A 202 -10.08 3.67 21.72
CA ALA A 202 -8.95 2.82 21.31
C ALA A 202 -8.27 3.32 20.02
N TYR A 203 -9.06 3.79 19.05
CA TYR A 203 -8.50 4.42 17.85
C TYR A 203 -7.68 5.66 18.23
N GLY A 204 -8.22 6.52 19.10
CA GLY A 204 -7.51 7.70 19.63
C GLY A 204 -6.23 7.35 20.40
N MET A 205 -6.20 6.21 21.09
CA MET A 205 -5.00 5.68 21.74
C MET A 205 -3.92 5.23 20.75
N VAL A 206 -4.31 4.54 19.67
CA VAL A 206 -3.37 4.17 18.60
C VAL A 206 -2.81 5.41 17.92
N LEU A 207 -3.65 6.41 17.63
CA LEU A 207 -3.20 7.68 17.07
C LEU A 207 -2.18 8.38 17.98
N GLY A 208 -2.49 8.53 19.27
CA GLY A 208 -1.59 9.21 20.21
C GLY A 208 -0.29 8.46 20.47
N THR A 209 -0.32 7.14 20.60
CA THR A 209 0.91 6.33 20.66
C THR A 209 1.72 6.49 19.38
N SER A 210 1.06 6.47 18.21
CA SER A 210 1.74 6.61 16.92
C SER A 210 2.44 7.97 16.73
N MET A 211 1.91 9.05 17.31
CA MET A 211 2.55 10.37 17.26
C MET A 211 3.90 10.37 17.96
N ILE A 212 4.01 9.70 19.10
CA ILE A 212 5.27 9.61 19.86
C ILE A 212 6.26 8.73 19.10
N CYS A 213 5.80 7.59 18.57
CA CYS A 213 6.66 6.67 17.85
C CYS A 213 7.16 7.24 16.51
N ALA A 214 6.44 8.19 15.90
CA ALA A 214 6.87 8.88 14.68
C ALA A 214 8.23 9.57 14.82
N PHE A 215 8.59 10.03 16.03
CA PHE A 215 9.90 10.63 16.29
C PHE A 215 11.06 9.66 16.05
N LEU A 216 10.84 8.34 16.18
CA LEU A 216 11.85 7.34 15.87
C LEU A 216 12.18 7.37 14.37
N GLU A 217 11.17 7.32 13.51
CA GLU A 217 11.36 7.37 12.06
C GLU A 217 11.96 8.71 11.60
N ILE A 218 11.50 9.82 12.18
CA ILE A 218 12.10 11.14 11.95
C ILE A 218 13.58 11.11 12.33
N GLY A 219 13.94 10.53 13.48
CA GLY A 219 15.33 10.37 13.90
C GLY A 219 16.15 9.49 12.95
N MET A 220 15.57 8.38 12.50
CA MET A 220 16.21 7.46 11.53
C MET A 220 16.48 8.13 10.18
N SER A 221 15.65 9.08 9.76
CA SER A 221 15.84 9.79 8.49
C SER A 221 17.15 10.59 8.41
N PHE A 222 17.71 11.00 9.56
CA PHE A 222 19.00 11.69 9.66
C PHE A 222 20.20 10.75 9.71
N VAL A 223 19.97 9.44 9.81
CA VAL A 223 21.02 8.42 9.72
C VAL A 223 21.38 8.21 8.25
N SER A 224 22.65 7.85 7.98
CA SER A 224 23.08 7.52 6.63
C SER A 224 22.27 6.34 6.06
N PRO A 225 21.73 6.44 4.82
CA PRO A 225 21.02 5.35 4.17
C PRO A 225 21.84 4.06 4.07
N ARG A 226 23.18 4.16 4.02
CA ARG A 226 24.09 3.01 3.99
C ARG A 226 24.04 2.21 5.28
N ILE A 227 23.93 2.89 6.42
CA ILE A 227 23.81 2.24 7.73
C ILE A 227 22.44 1.57 7.81
N LEU A 228 21.36 2.26 7.43
CA LEU A 228 20.02 1.69 7.42
C LEU A 228 19.93 0.45 6.53
N LYS A 229 20.51 0.47 5.33
CA LYS A 229 20.57 -0.69 4.42
C LYS A 229 21.42 -1.84 4.96
N ARG A 230 22.42 -1.56 5.80
CA ARG A 230 23.24 -2.58 6.46
C ARG A 230 22.50 -3.24 7.62
N VAL A 231 21.75 -2.46 8.40
CA VAL A 231 20.93 -2.97 9.51
C VAL A 231 19.71 -3.72 8.96
N PHE A 232 19.08 -3.19 7.92
CA PHE A 232 17.87 -3.73 7.30
C PHE A 232 18.12 -4.08 5.83
N PRO A 233 18.87 -5.16 5.55
CA PRO A 233 19.11 -5.60 4.19
C PRO A 233 17.83 -6.12 3.52
N PRO A 234 17.82 -6.31 2.19
CA PRO A 234 16.67 -6.82 1.43
C PRO A 234 16.10 -8.14 1.98
N MET A 235 16.94 -8.97 2.60
CA MET A 235 16.52 -10.17 3.34
C MET A 235 15.50 -9.86 4.46
N VAL A 236 15.77 -8.86 5.29
CA VAL A 236 14.89 -8.49 6.42
C VAL A 236 13.66 -7.75 5.89
N THR A 237 13.87 -6.76 5.01
CA THR A 237 12.77 -5.95 4.46
C THR A 237 11.78 -6.79 3.67
N GLY A 238 12.27 -7.68 2.79
CA GLY A 238 11.44 -8.56 2.00
C GLY A 238 10.64 -9.55 2.86
N THR A 239 11.28 -10.13 3.89
CA THR A 239 10.60 -11.05 4.84
C THR A 239 9.43 -10.35 5.53
N VAL A 240 9.66 -9.13 6.03
CA VAL A 240 8.62 -8.33 6.69
C VAL A 240 7.46 -8.04 5.75
N ILE A 241 7.73 -7.58 4.52
CA ILE A 241 6.68 -7.24 3.53
C ILE A 241 5.85 -8.47 3.15
N VAL A 242 6.49 -9.63 2.95
CA VAL A 242 5.78 -10.89 2.66
C VAL A 242 4.82 -11.25 3.80
N MET A 243 5.29 -11.15 5.05
CA MET A 243 4.47 -11.47 6.23
C MET A 243 3.34 -10.47 6.47
N ILE A 244 3.54 -9.18 6.18
CA ILE A 244 2.45 -8.18 6.21
C ILE A 244 1.35 -8.60 5.24
N GLY A 245 1.70 -8.87 3.98
CA GLY A 245 0.73 -9.29 2.97
C GLY A 245 0.01 -10.58 3.35
N ALA A 246 0.74 -11.60 3.78
CA ALA A 246 0.18 -12.89 4.21
C ALA A 246 -0.78 -12.74 5.41
N SER A 247 -0.41 -11.93 6.41
CA SER A 247 -1.24 -11.67 7.59
C SER A 247 -2.57 -10.99 7.23
N LEU A 248 -2.58 -10.06 6.28
CA LEU A 248 -3.78 -9.34 5.88
C LEU A 248 -4.72 -10.14 4.98
N ILE A 249 -4.17 -11.05 4.17
CA ILE A 249 -4.97 -12.04 3.45
C ILE A 249 -5.79 -12.88 4.44
N GLY A 250 -5.13 -13.41 5.49
CA GLY A 250 -5.75 -14.28 6.48
C GLY A 250 -6.67 -13.56 7.48
N SER A 251 -6.30 -12.36 7.93
CA SER A 251 -7.06 -11.63 8.96
C SER A 251 -8.21 -10.79 8.42
N SER A 252 -8.17 -10.37 7.14
CA SER A 252 -9.18 -9.47 6.59
C SER A 252 -9.66 -9.85 5.19
N GLY A 253 -8.76 -10.15 4.25
CA GLY A 253 -9.14 -10.41 2.86
C GLY A 253 -10.12 -11.58 2.71
N ILE A 254 -9.68 -12.78 3.08
CA ILE A 254 -10.49 -14.01 3.01
C ILE A 254 -11.69 -13.96 3.96
N PRO A 255 -11.57 -13.51 5.23
CA PRO A 255 -12.72 -13.37 6.11
C PRO A 255 -13.83 -12.46 5.58
N ASN A 256 -13.47 -11.30 5.00
CA ASN A 256 -14.45 -10.42 4.39
C ASN A 256 -15.08 -11.03 3.14
N TRP A 257 -14.33 -11.81 2.36
CA TRP A 257 -14.89 -12.58 1.24
C TRP A 257 -15.96 -13.56 1.74
N GLY A 258 -15.73 -14.18 2.90
CA GLY A 258 -16.71 -15.02 3.59
C GLY A 258 -17.95 -14.28 4.11
N GLY A 259 -18.01 -12.94 4.10
CA GLY A 259 -19.16 -12.15 4.59
C GLY A 259 -18.82 -11.17 5.71
N GLY A 260 -17.63 -11.28 6.30
CA GLY A 260 -17.17 -10.34 7.32
C GLY A 260 -15.98 -10.86 8.12
N SER A 261 -15.13 -9.95 8.57
CA SER A 261 -14.01 -10.20 9.49
C SER A 261 -14.35 -9.95 10.97
N ASN A 262 -15.63 -9.81 11.30
CA ASN A 262 -16.11 -9.63 12.67
C ASN A 262 -16.52 -10.99 13.28
N ASP A 263 -17.21 -10.94 14.43
CA ASP A 263 -17.60 -12.12 15.19
C ASP A 263 -18.53 -13.08 14.41
N CYS A 264 -19.10 -12.65 13.27
CA CYS A 264 -19.92 -13.51 12.41
C CYS A 264 -19.12 -14.64 11.74
N SER A 265 -17.80 -14.49 11.62
CA SER A 265 -16.89 -15.51 11.08
C SER A 265 -16.89 -16.81 11.88
N GLY A 266 -17.19 -16.75 13.18
CA GLY A 266 -17.34 -17.91 14.05
C GLY A 266 -18.64 -18.70 13.85
N ARG A 267 -19.55 -18.24 12.98
CA ARG A 267 -20.91 -18.80 12.80
C ARG A 267 -21.63 -19.04 14.15
N PRO A 268 -21.78 -18.01 15.00
CA PRO A 268 -22.51 -18.17 16.25
C PRO A 268 -23.98 -18.53 15.97
N THR A 269 -24.58 -19.33 16.84
CA THR A 269 -25.97 -19.79 16.69
C THR A 269 -27.02 -18.80 17.21
N SER A 270 -26.58 -17.73 17.86
CA SER A 270 -27.47 -16.67 18.38
C SER A 270 -26.71 -15.34 18.49
N GLY A 271 -27.46 -14.23 18.58
CA GLY A 271 -26.91 -12.89 18.80
C GLY A 271 -26.83 -12.03 17.54
N PHE A 272 -26.30 -10.82 17.69
CA PHE A 272 -26.31 -9.81 16.62
C PHE A 272 -25.50 -10.22 15.38
N PHE A 273 -24.52 -11.12 15.56
CA PHE A 273 -23.62 -11.63 14.52
C PHE A 273 -23.93 -13.06 14.08
N GLU A 274 -25.14 -13.58 14.33
CA GLU A 274 -25.60 -14.89 13.83
C GLU A 274 -25.49 -14.98 12.30
N LEU A 275 -25.80 -13.87 11.62
CA LEU A 275 -25.64 -13.72 10.17
C LEU A 275 -24.63 -12.60 9.88
N CYS A 276 -24.04 -12.62 8.69
CA CYS A 276 -23.03 -11.65 8.29
C CYS A 276 -23.59 -10.55 7.37
N PRO A 277 -23.07 -9.31 7.48
CA PRO A 277 -22.15 -8.82 8.52
C PRO A 277 -22.79 -8.67 9.91
N ASN A 278 -24.11 -8.70 9.99
CA ASN A 278 -24.94 -8.80 11.19
C ASN A 278 -26.38 -9.10 10.75
N ILE A 279 -27.28 -9.38 11.71
CA ILE A 279 -28.70 -9.67 11.43
C ILE A 279 -29.50 -8.48 10.84
N ALA A 280 -29.00 -7.25 11.00
CA ALA A 280 -29.66 -6.04 10.51
C ALA A 280 -29.23 -5.66 9.08
N ALA A 281 -28.30 -6.42 8.48
CA ALA A 281 -27.77 -6.14 7.17
C ALA A 281 -28.76 -6.51 6.04
N PRO A 282 -28.64 -5.89 4.86
CA PRO A 282 -29.44 -6.28 3.70
C PRO A 282 -29.07 -7.69 3.23
N ARG A 283 -30.06 -8.59 3.20
CA ARG A 283 -29.89 -10.02 2.88
C ARG A 283 -28.76 -10.69 3.69
N PRO A 284 -28.92 -10.75 5.01
CA PRO A 284 -27.90 -11.32 5.88
C PRO A 284 -27.88 -12.84 5.68
N LEU A 285 -26.69 -13.41 5.48
CA LEU A 285 -26.48 -14.83 5.22
C LEU A 285 -25.42 -15.39 6.17
N PRO A 286 -25.38 -16.71 6.39
CA PRO A 286 -24.31 -17.31 7.19
C PRO A 286 -22.95 -17.06 6.53
N TRP A 287 -21.92 -16.90 7.37
CA TRP A 287 -20.55 -16.74 6.90
C TRP A 287 -20.15 -17.87 5.94
N GLY A 288 -19.50 -17.56 4.83
CA GLY A 288 -19.10 -18.53 3.80
C GLY A 288 -20.25 -19.09 2.97
N SER A 289 -21.41 -18.41 2.93
CA SER A 289 -22.51 -18.79 2.02
C SER A 289 -22.07 -18.74 0.54
N PRO A 290 -22.65 -19.59 -0.34
CA PRO A 290 -22.31 -19.61 -1.76
C PRO A 290 -22.44 -18.24 -2.44
N GLU A 291 -23.41 -17.43 -2.03
CA GLU A 291 -23.66 -16.09 -2.54
C GLU A 291 -22.52 -15.14 -2.20
N PHE A 292 -22.02 -15.16 -0.96
CA PHE A 292 -20.88 -14.34 -0.56
C PHE A 292 -19.61 -14.75 -1.30
N ILE A 293 -19.33 -16.06 -1.39
CA ILE A 293 -18.20 -16.57 -2.16
C ILE A 293 -18.32 -16.16 -3.63
N GLY A 294 -19.52 -16.28 -4.22
CA GLY A 294 -19.81 -15.88 -5.59
C GLY A 294 -19.61 -14.39 -5.85
N LEU A 295 -20.05 -13.51 -4.94
CA LEU A 295 -19.86 -12.07 -5.07
C LEU A 295 -18.38 -11.67 -5.03
N GLY A 296 -17.61 -12.18 -4.05
CA GLY A 296 -16.18 -11.88 -3.99
C GLY A 296 -15.41 -12.51 -5.16
N PHE A 297 -15.81 -13.70 -5.62
CA PHE A 297 -15.23 -14.35 -6.81
C PHE A 297 -15.48 -13.54 -8.06
N LEU A 298 -16.69 -13.01 -8.24
CA LEU A 298 -17.02 -12.13 -9.35
C LEU A 298 -16.14 -10.88 -9.35
N SER A 299 -15.95 -10.23 -8.20
CA SER A 299 -15.03 -9.09 -8.08
C SER A 299 -13.61 -9.46 -8.48
N PHE A 300 -13.09 -10.58 -7.96
CA PHE A 300 -11.73 -11.06 -8.24
C PHE A 300 -11.53 -11.41 -9.72
N VAL A 301 -12.45 -12.17 -10.32
CA VAL A 301 -12.43 -12.51 -11.75
C VAL A 301 -12.54 -11.26 -12.61
N SER A 302 -13.33 -10.27 -12.19
CA SER A 302 -13.43 -8.99 -12.91
C SER A 302 -12.10 -8.25 -12.96
N ILE A 303 -11.26 -8.34 -11.91
CA ILE A 303 -9.88 -7.82 -11.93
C ILE A 303 -9.08 -8.56 -13.01
N ILE A 304 -9.10 -9.90 -13.01
CA ILE A 304 -8.36 -10.72 -13.98
C ILE A 304 -8.80 -10.42 -15.41
N LEU A 305 -10.11 -10.34 -15.67
CA LEU A 305 -10.65 -10.02 -16.99
C LEU A 305 -10.25 -8.62 -17.43
N THR A 306 -10.21 -7.66 -16.49
CA THR A 306 -9.74 -6.30 -16.78
C THR A 306 -8.25 -6.29 -17.10
N GLU A 307 -7.44 -7.11 -16.44
CA GLU A 307 -6.01 -7.22 -16.74
C GLU A 307 -5.76 -7.89 -18.10
N LEU A 308 -6.60 -8.88 -18.44
CA LEU A 308 -6.51 -9.64 -19.70
C LEU A 308 -6.94 -8.80 -20.92
N PHE A 309 -8.07 -8.08 -20.82
CA PHE A 309 -8.71 -7.41 -21.96
C PHE A 309 -8.67 -5.88 -21.90
N GLY A 310 -8.36 -5.31 -20.74
CA GLY A 310 -8.41 -3.87 -20.50
C GLY A 310 -7.46 -3.06 -21.38
N SER A 311 -7.81 -1.79 -21.54
CA SER A 311 -6.89 -0.79 -22.07
C SER A 311 -5.81 -0.45 -21.04
N PRO A 312 -4.70 0.19 -21.43
CA PRO A 312 -3.69 0.67 -20.47
C PRO A 312 -4.30 1.54 -19.35
N PHE A 313 -5.38 2.27 -19.64
CA PHE A 313 -6.13 2.96 -18.60
C PHE A 313 -6.75 2.00 -17.59
N LEU A 314 -7.57 1.06 -18.09
CA LEU A 314 -8.35 0.12 -17.28
C LEU A 314 -7.47 -0.85 -16.48
N LYS A 315 -6.34 -1.31 -17.02
CA LYS A 315 -5.42 -2.22 -16.31
C LYS A 315 -4.89 -1.61 -15.01
N ASN A 316 -4.55 -0.32 -15.03
CA ASN A 316 -4.08 0.37 -13.83
C ASN A 316 -5.18 0.64 -12.79
N ILE A 317 -6.44 0.57 -13.18
CA ILE A 317 -7.59 0.69 -12.27
C ILE A 317 -8.37 -0.62 -12.14
N SER A 318 -7.73 -1.76 -12.48
CA SER A 318 -8.38 -3.08 -12.54
C SER A 318 -9.03 -3.48 -11.21
N VAL A 319 -8.38 -3.13 -10.10
CA VAL A 319 -8.88 -3.31 -8.72
C VAL A 319 -10.20 -2.55 -8.50
N ILE A 320 -10.29 -1.29 -8.94
CA ILE A 320 -11.52 -0.48 -8.84
C ILE A 320 -12.60 -0.94 -9.81
N VAL A 321 -12.22 -1.40 -11.01
CA VAL A 321 -13.17 -1.99 -11.95
C VAL A 321 -13.78 -3.27 -11.36
N GLY A 322 -12.96 -4.12 -10.75
CA GLY A 322 -13.43 -5.32 -10.05
C GLY A 322 -14.40 -4.99 -8.91
N LEU A 323 -14.07 -3.99 -8.11
CA LEU A 323 -14.94 -3.46 -7.06
C LEU A 323 -16.27 -2.95 -7.63
N ALA A 324 -16.23 -2.15 -8.69
CA ALA A 324 -17.41 -1.58 -9.32
C ALA A 324 -18.33 -2.66 -9.89
N VAL A 325 -17.80 -3.64 -10.62
CA VAL A 325 -18.58 -4.75 -11.17
C VAL A 325 -19.23 -5.58 -10.05
N GLY A 326 -18.46 -5.89 -8.99
CA GLY A 326 -18.98 -6.56 -7.80
C GLY A 326 -20.12 -5.80 -7.15
N CYS A 327 -19.97 -4.49 -6.95
CA CYS A 327 -21.01 -3.64 -6.38
C CYS A 327 -22.27 -3.54 -7.26
N ILE A 328 -22.13 -3.49 -8.59
CA ILE A 328 -23.28 -3.44 -9.50
C ILE A 328 -24.12 -4.71 -9.37
N VAL A 329 -23.47 -5.88 -9.39
CA VAL A 329 -24.16 -7.17 -9.24
C VAL A 329 -24.74 -7.33 -7.84
N ALA A 330 -23.99 -6.95 -6.79
CA ALA A 330 -24.47 -7.00 -5.42
C ALA A 330 -25.66 -6.06 -5.18
N GLY A 331 -25.66 -4.87 -5.77
CA GLY A 331 -26.78 -3.94 -5.74
C GLY A 331 -28.02 -4.50 -6.44
N ALA A 332 -27.86 -5.09 -7.62
CA ALA A 332 -28.96 -5.76 -8.33
C ALA A 332 -29.52 -6.96 -7.55
N ALA A 333 -28.66 -7.68 -6.81
CA ALA A 333 -29.04 -8.79 -5.95
C ALA A 333 -29.61 -8.35 -4.58
N GLY A 334 -29.58 -7.05 -4.24
CA GLY A 334 -30.17 -6.49 -3.02
C GLY A 334 -29.28 -6.57 -1.78
N TYR A 335 -27.95 -6.64 -1.93
CA TYR A 335 -26.97 -6.63 -0.82
C TYR A 335 -26.48 -5.23 -0.43
N ILE A 336 -26.94 -4.17 -1.11
CA ILE A 336 -26.52 -2.80 -0.84
C ILE A 336 -27.70 -2.02 -0.25
N ASP A 337 -27.48 -1.45 0.94
CA ASP A 337 -28.40 -0.49 1.55
C ASP A 337 -27.92 0.94 1.25
N GLY A 338 -28.84 1.77 0.74
CA GLY A 338 -28.57 3.17 0.41
C GLY A 338 -28.56 4.11 1.63
N SER A 339 -28.88 3.62 2.83
CA SER A 339 -28.95 4.42 4.05
C SER A 339 -27.66 5.22 4.28
N SER A 340 -26.49 4.57 4.24
CA SER A 340 -25.17 5.19 4.42
C SER A 340 -24.90 6.33 3.42
N ILE A 341 -25.36 6.18 2.18
CA ILE A 341 -25.26 7.20 1.12
C ILE A 341 -26.17 8.37 1.45
N THR A 342 -27.42 8.12 1.88
CA THR A 342 -28.37 9.19 2.21
C THR A 342 -27.98 9.96 3.47
N THR A 343 -27.47 9.29 4.50
CA THR A 343 -27.08 9.90 5.79
C THR A 343 -25.72 10.62 5.72
N ALA A 344 -24.83 10.22 4.80
CA ALA A 344 -23.53 10.87 4.67
C ALA A 344 -23.68 12.35 4.29
N PRO A 345 -22.88 13.27 4.88
CA PRO A 345 -22.93 14.68 4.52
C PRO A 345 -22.44 14.88 3.08
N ALA A 346 -22.96 15.92 2.40
CA ALA A 346 -22.52 16.26 1.05
C ALA A 346 -21.06 16.70 1.00
N ILE A 347 -20.65 17.50 2.00
CA ILE A 347 -19.30 18.03 2.16
C ILE A 347 -18.82 17.68 3.57
N THR A 348 -17.58 17.22 3.69
CA THR A 348 -16.90 16.99 4.97
C THR A 348 -15.46 17.46 4.90
N PHE A 349 -14.85 17.72 6.05
CA PHE A 349 -13.48 18.18 6.18
C PHE A 349 -12.75 17.39 7.28
N LEU A 350 -11.44 17.58 7.37
CA LEU A 350 -10.67 17.12 8.53
C LEU A 350 -11.26 17.72 9.81
N TRP A 351 -11.16 16.96 10.91
CA TRP A 351 -11.69 17.33 12.24
C TRP A 351 -13.20 17.56 12.39
N VAL A 352 -14.04 17.22 11.40
CA VAL A 352 -15.51 17.18 11.59
C VAL A 352 -15.90 16.20 12.71
N HIS A 353 -15.20 15.07 12.78
CA HIS A 353 -15.18 14.18 13.94
C HIS A 353 -13.77 14.19 14.53
N THR A 354 -13.63 13.98 15.84
CA THR A 354 -12.33 13.93 16.50
C THR A 354 -12.27 12.72 17.43
N PHE A 355 -11.06 12.22 17.65
CA PHE A 355 -10.80 11.12 18.58
C PHE A 355 -9.97 11.64 19.74
N LYS A 356 -10.15 11.06 20.93
CA LYS A 356 -9.38 11.44 22.11
C LYS A 356 -7.95 10.90 21.98
N ILE A 357 -7.02 11.79 21.66
CA ILE A 357 -5.60 11.44 21.57
C ILE A 357 -5.11 11.08 22.97
N ARG A 358 -4.71 9.82 23.14
CA ARG A 358 -4.15 9.26 24.38
C ARG A 358 -2.99 8.34 24.04
N VAL A 359 -2.13 8.06 25.01
CA VAL A 359 -1.04 7.10 24.83
C VAL A 359 -1.43 5.82 25.53
N TYR A 360 -1.46 4.72 24.78
CA TYR A 360 -1.54 3.38 25.34
C TYR A 360 -0.14 2.80 25.42
N ALA A 361 0.37 2.69 26.65
CA ALA A 361 1.75 2.29 26.91
C ALA A 361 2.09 0.91 26.30
N PRO A 362 1.22 -0.12 26.37
CA PRO A 362 1.53 -1.42 25.75
C PRO A 362 1.67 -1.39 24.22
N ALA A 363 1.16 -0.36 23.55
CA ALA A 363 1.33 -0.20 22.10
C ALA A 363 2.66 0.48 21.72
N ILE A 364 3.43 1.04 22.65
CA ILE A 364 4.63 1.82 22.31
C ILE A 364 5.65 0.95 21.56
N LEU A 365 6.04 -0.19 22.12
CA LEU A 365 7.04 -1.06 21.50
C LEU A 365 6.58 -1.63 20.13
N PRO A 366 5.35 -2.17 20.00
CA PRO A 366 4.81 -2.55 18.69
C PRO A 366 4.81 -1.40 17.68
N MET A 367 4.39 -0.19 18.08
CA MET A 367 4.33 0.95 17.17
C MET A 367 5.72 1.48 16.79
N LEU A 368 6.71 1.42 17.67
CA LEU A 368 8.10 1.70 17.30
C LEU A 368 8.57 0.73 16.22
N ALA A 369 8.26 -0.56 16.35
CA ALA A 369 8.61 -1.56 15.36
C ALA A 369 7.85 -1.36 14.04
N VAL A 370 6.59 -0.92 14.08
CA VAL A 370 5.85 -0.45 12.89
C VAL A 370 6.61 0.67 12.20
N TYR A 371 7.01 1.73 12.90
CA TYR A 371 7.74 2.85 12.30
C TYR A 371 9.11 2.48 11.73
N VAL A 372 9.81 1.50 12.32
CA VAL A 372 11.01 0.91 11.70
C VAL A 372 10.66 0.21 10.38
N SER A 373 9.57 -0.55 10.36
CA SER A 373 9.05 -1.18 9.14
C SER A 373 8.62 -0.16 8.09
N LEU A 374 7.99 0.95 8.47
CA LEU A 374 7.58 2.02 7.56
C LEU A 374 8.81 2.65 6.90
N ALA A 375 9.84 2.97 7.68
CA ALA A 375 11.09 3.52 7.15
C ALA A 375 11.72 2.57 6.12
N MET A 376 11.70 1.26 6.39
CA MET A 376 12.21 0.23 5.49
C MET A 376 11.37 0.10 4.21
N GLU A 377 10.06 0.09 4.34
CA GLU A 377 9.10 0.07 3.23
C GLU A 377 9.30 1.30 2.34
N ALA A 378 9.37 2.50 2.93
CA ALA A 378 9.63 3.75 2.25
C ALA A 378 10.96 3.73 1.48
N ILE A 379 12.05 3.21 2.06
CA ILE A 379 13.35 3.07 1.35
C ILE A 379 13.19 2.18 0.10
N GLY A 380 12.51 1.04 0.25
CA GLY A 380 12.25 0.11 -0.86
C GLY A 380 11.42 0.75 -1.97
N ASP A 381 10.34 1.43 -1.60
CA ASP A 381 9.42 2.06 -2.54
C ASP A 381 10.01 3.27 -3.23
N ILE A 382 10.84 4.07 -2.55
CA ILE A 382 11.60 5.16 -3.18
C ILE A 382 12.59 4.60 -4.21
N THR A 383 13.24 3.48 -3.88
CA THR A 383 14.17 2.80 -4.79
C THR A 383 13.45 2.31 -6.03
N ALA A 384 12.32 1.62 -5.86
CA ALA A 384 11.49 1.14 -6.96
C ALA A 384 10.91 2.30 -7.79
N SER A 385 10.43 3.38 -7.14
CA SER A 385 9.98 4.61 -7.80
C SER A 385 11.09 5.23 -8.63
N ALA A 386 12.33 5.27 -8.13
CA ALA A 386 13.47 5.80 -8.84
C ALA A 386 13.80 4.96 -10.09
N GLU A 387 13.79 3.64 -9.96
CA GLU A 387 14.02 2.69 -11.05
C GLU A 387 12.98 2.85 -12.16
N VAL A 388 11.68 2.81 -11.83
CA VAL A 388 10.60 2.96 -12.84
C VAL A 388 10.54 4.37 -13.44
N SER A 389 10.99 5.39 -12.68
CA SER A 389 11.13 6.76 -13.16
C SER A 389 12.42 7.01 -13.95
N ARG A 390 13.26 5.98 -14.13
CA ARG A 390 14.55 6.04 -14.83
C ARG A 390 15.48 7.12 -14.28
N VAL A 391 15.52 7.28 -12.96
CA VAL A 391 16.49 8.16 -12.29
C VAL A 391 17.54 7.34 -11.56
N SER A 392 18.61 7.99 -11.09
CA SER A 392 19.68 7.30 -10.39
C SER A 392 19.18 6.58 -9.14
N VAL A 393 19.63 5.34 -8.97
CA VAL A 393 19.42 4.47 -7.80
C VAL A 393 20.69 4.33 -6.95
N VAL A 394 21.71 5.14 -7.26
CA VAL A 394 23.01 5.19 -6.58
C VAL A 394 23.48 6.65 -6.52
N GLY A 395 24.27 6.97 -5.50
CA GLY A 395 24.93 8.27 -5.34
C GLY A 395 24.20 9.21 -4.37
N GLU A 396 24.80 10.38 -4.13
CA GLU A 396 24.33 11.33 -3.12
C GLU A 396 22.93 11.87 -3.40
N GLU A 397 22.58 12.07 -4.67
CA GLU A 397 21.23 12.54 -5.02
C GLU A 397 20.17 11.51 -4.60
N PHE A 398 20.43 10.23 -4.85
CA PHE A 398 19.53 9.15 -4.49
C PHE A 398 19.44 8.99 -2.97
N ASP A 399 20.58 9.01 -2.27
CA ASP A 399 20.63 8.97 -0.82
C ASP A 399 19.83 10.14 -0.19
N SER A 400 19.92 11.35 -0.78
CA SER A 400 19.12 12.51 -0.34
C SER A 400 17.61 12.33 -0.55
N ARG A 401 17.19 11.60 -1.59
CA ARG A 401 15.77 11.30 -1.85
C ARG A 401 15.24 10.27 -0.86
N ILE A 402 16.07 9.29 -0.48
CA ILE A 402 15.75 8.33 0.57
C ILE A 402 15.59 9.08 1.90
N GLN A 403 16.58 9.84 2.33
CA GLN A 403 16.51 10.57 3.60
C GLN A 403 15.32 11.52 3.64
N GLY A 404 15.11 12.31 2.58
CA GLY A 404 13.98 13.22 2.53
C GLY A 404 12.63 12.54 2.43
N GLY A 405 12.58 11.37 1.79
CA GLY A 405 11.39 10.53 1.74
C GLY A 405 11.02 9.96 3.11
N VAL A 406 11.97 9.33 3.82
CA VAL A 406 11.77 8.78 5.18
C VAL A 406 11.45 9.89 6.18
N LEU A 407 12.11 11.06 6.07
CA LEU A 407 11.80 12.22 6.92
C LEU A 407 10.36 12.69 6.72
N SER A 408 9.93 12.78 5.47
CA SER A 408 8.57 13.17 5.12
C SER A 408 7.55 12.09 5.47
N ASP A 409 7.95 10.81 5.48
CA ASP A 409 7.14 9.69 5.99
C ASP A 409 6.90 9.82 7.49
N GLY A 410 7.96 10.00 8.29
CA GLY A 410 7.84 10.15 9.75
C GLY A 410 7.09 11.42 10.18
N ILE A 411 7.37 12.57 9.53
CA ILE A 411 6.58 13.81 9.75
C ILE A 411 5.13 13.58 9.29
N GLY A 412 4.94 12.89 8.17
CA GLY A 412 3.64 12.48 7.67
C GLY A 412 2.88 11.59 8.66
N GLY A 413 3.55 10.64 9.31
CA GLY A 413 3.00 9.81 10.37
C GLY A 413 2.49 10.65 11.54
N PHE A 414 3.29 11.59 12.03
CA PHE A 414 2.88 12.53 13.08
C PHE A 414 1.68 13.39 12.66
N LEU A 415 1.72 14.00 11.46
CA LEU A 415 0.66 14.86 10.96
C LEU A 415 -0.62 14.08 10.62
N SER A 416 -0.48 12.86 10.10
CA SER A 416 -1.61 11.98 9.79
C SER A 416 -2.42 11.68 11.04
N ALA A 417 -1.75 11.42 12.17
CA ALA A 417 -2.42 11.19 13.44
C ALA A 417 -3.20 12.43 13.92
N LEU A 418 -2.65 13.63 13.71
CA LEU A 418 -3.39 14.88 13.93
C LEU A 418 -4.59 15.02 12.99
N PHE A 419 -4.48 14.54 11.75
CA PHE A 419 -5.59 14.46 10.79
C PHE A 419 -6.58 13.33 11.08
N THR A 420 -6.42 12.62 12.21
CA THR A 420 -7.20 11.43 12.62
C THR A 420 -6.99 10.19 11.72
N VAL A 421 -5.90 10.16 10.99
CA VAL A 421 -5.49 9.06 10.11
C VAL A 421 -4.33 8.32 10.77
N THR A 422 -4.37 7.00 10.78
CA THR A 422 -3.25 6.20 11.27
C THR A 422 -2.00 6.37 10.41
N PRO A 423 -0.81 6.01 10.92
CA PRO A 423 0.46 6.14 10.20
C PRO A 423 0.41 5.78 8.72
N LEU A 424 1.00 6.66 7.91
CA LEU A 424 1.07 6.52 6.46
C LEU A 424 2.46 6.01 6.06
N SER A 425 2.52 5.34 4.91
CA SER A 425 3.77 5.17 4.19
C SER A 425 3.57 5.30 2.68
N ILE A 426 4.67 5.24 1.93
CA ILE A 426 4.68 5.35 0.48
C ILE A 426 3.98 4.13 -0.12
N PHE A 427 3.12 4.34 -1.12
CA PHE A 427 2.38 3.27 -1.77
C PHE A 427 3.10 2.74 -3.02
N ALA A 428 3.56 1.48 -2.93
CA ALA A 428 4.19 0.72 -4.01
C ALA A 428 3.35 0.63 -5.30
N GLN A 429 2.02 0.71 -5.21
CA GLN A 429 1.11 0.56 -6.36
C GLN A 429 1.37 1.61 -7.45
N ASN A 430 1.83 2.81 -7.07
CA ASN A 430 2.18 3.85 -8.04
C ASN A 430 3.30 3.42 -8.98
N ASN A 431 4.24 2.61 -8.49
CA ASN A 431 5.36 2.14 -9.30
C ASN A 431 4.84 1.28 -10.46
N GLY A 432 3.81 0.46 -10.23
CA GLY A 432 3.11 -0.29 -11.26
C GLY A 432 2.46 0.61 -12.31
N VAL A 433 1.76 1.65 -11.87
CA VAL A 433 1.12 2.63 -12.78
C VAL A 433 2.16 3.34 -13.64
N ILE A 434 3.29 3.78 -13.06
CA ILE A 434 4.37 4.44 -13.81
C ILE A 434 4.99 3.46 -14.82
N ALA A 435 5.24 2.21 -14.43
CA ALA A 435 5.83 1.20 -15.31
C ALA A 435 4.97 0.91 -16.54
N ILE A 436 3.64 0.87 -16.37
CA ILE A 436 2.69 0.59 -17.46
C ILE A 436 2.43 1.83 -18.32
N THR A 437 2.16 2.98 -17.70
CA THR A 437 1.81 4.23 -18.41
C THR A 437 3.02 4.94 -19.00
N ARG A 438 4.23 4.62 -18.53
CA ARG A 438 5.47 5.34 -18.84
C ARG A 438 5.41 6.82 -18.50
N CYS A 439 4.63 7.19 -17.48
CA CYS A 439 4.47 8.57 -17.04
C CYS A 439 4.95 8.74 -15.60
N ALA A 440 6.15 9.30 -15.42
CA ALA A 440 6.72 9.62 -14.11
C ALA A 440 6.54 11.12 -13.75
N ASN A 441 5.65 11.84 -14.44
CA ASN A 441 5.54 13.29 -14.31
C ASN A 441 4.93 13.75 -12.97
N ARG A 442 5.61 14.67 -12.26
CA ARG A 442 5.13 15.18 -10.96
C ARG A 442 3.80 15.93 -11.03
N THR A 443 3.48 16.53 -12.18
CA THR A 443 2.19 17.24 -12.38
C THR A 443 1.02 16.26 -12.37
N ALA A 444 1.20 15.06 -12.95
CA ALA A 444 0.19 14.00 -12.85
C ALA A 444 0.01 13.56 -11.39
N GLY A 445 1.11 13.40 -10.64
CA GLY A 445 1.07 13.14 -9.20
C GLY A 445 0.34 14.23 -8.40
N ARG A 446 0.54 15.52 -8.73
CA ARG A 446 -0.20 16.63 -8.10
C ARG A 446 -1.71 16.58 -8.42
N PHE A 447 -2.10 16.27 -9.64
CA PHE A 447 -3.51 16.05 -9.98
C PHE A 447 -4.10 14.87 -9.22
N CYS A 448 -3.35 13.78 -9.04
CA CYS A 448 -3.75 12.67 -8.19
C CYS A 448 -4.09 13.16 -6.77
N CYS A 449 -3.21 13.94 -6.13
CA CYS A 449 -3.48 14.50 -4.81
C CYS A 449 -4.75 15.37 -4.77
N VAL A 450 -4.96 16.20 -5.81
CA VAL A 450 -6.18 17.02 -5.92
C VAL A 450 -7.43 16.16 -6.01
N PHE A 451 -7.41 15.06 -6.78
CA PHE A 451 -8.53 14.12 -6.85
C PHE A 451 -8.77 13.41 -5.53
N LEU A 452 -7.72 12.98 -4.81
CA LEU A 452 -7.87 12.35 -3.49
C LEU A 452 -8.52 13.32 -2.48
N ILE A 453 -8.04 14.56 -2.43
CA ILE A 453 -8.65 15.60 -1.57
C ILE A 453 -10.11 15.83 -1.97
N LEU A 454 -10.40 15.95 -3.27
CA LEU A 454 -11.75 16.13 -3.77
C LEU A 454 -12.66 14.96 -3.37
N PHE A 455 -12.20 13.72 -3.53
CA PHE A 455 -12.97 12.53 -3.16
C PHE A 455 -13.25 12.47 -1.66
N GLY A 456 -12.29 12.90 -0.83
CA GLY A 456 -12.49 12.94 0.61
C GLY A 456 -13.42 14.08 1.06
N VAL A 457 -13.36 15.26 0.41
CA VAL A 457 -14.25 16.40 0.71
C VAL A 457 -15.70 16.09 0.34
N LEU A 458 -15.93 15.35 -0.75
CA LEU A 458 -17.26 14.92 -1.18
C LEU A 458 -17.76 13.74 -0.32
N GLY A 459 -18.29 14.02 0.87
CA GLY A 459 -18.66 13.00 1.88
C GLY A 459 -19.63 11.92 1.41
N LYS A 460 -20.44 12.18 0.37
CA LYS A 460 -21.29 11.15 -0.26
C LYS A 460 -20.47 10.00 -0.87
N ILE A 461 -19.27 10.27 -1.37
CA ILE A 461 -18.37 9.26 -1.91
C ILE A 461 -17.97 8.26 -0.81
N SER A 462 -17.69 8.74 0.41
CA SER A 462 -17.42 7.87 1.56
C SER A 462 -18.62 7.03 1.96
N GLY A 463 -19.84 7.57 1.85
CA GLY A 463 -21.07 6.80 2.03
C GLY A 463 -21.22 5.67 1.02
N VAL A 464 -20.87 5.91 -0.26
CA VAL A 464 -20.86 4.88 -1.31
C VAL A 464 -19.86 3.76 -0.97
N PHE A 465 -18.66 4.10 -0.48
CA PHE A 465 -17.67 3.09 -0.09
C PHE A 465 -18.11 2.27 1.12
N LEU A 466 -18.85 2.85 2.06
CA LEU A 466 -19.44 2.11 3.19
C LEU A 466 -20.60 1.20 2.78
N ALA A 467 -21.29 1.51 1.69
CA ALA A 467 -22.37 0.67 1.17
C ALA A 467 -21.85 -0.60 0.46
N ILE A 468 -20.52 -0.74 0.31
CA ILE A 468 -19.89 -1.89 -0.33
C ILE A 468 -20.05 -3.12 0.56
N PRO A 469 -20.63 -4.22 0.06
CA PRO A 469 -20.75 -5.45 0.82
C PRO A 469 -19.37 -6.06 1.12
N ASN A 470 -19.18 -6.57 2.34
CA ASN A 470 -17.93 -7.24 2.76
C ASN A 470 -17.44 -8.30 1.75
N PRO A 471 -18.29 -9.17 1.16
CA PRO A 471 -17.83 -10.15 0.18
C PRO A 471 -17.17 -9.54 -1.05
N VAL A 472 -17.74 -8.45 -1.58
CA VAL A 472 -17.21 -7.71 -2.73
C VAL A 472 -15.87 -7.09 -2.36
N LEU A 473 -15.82 -6.41 -1.21
CA LEU A 473 -14.59 -5.82 -0.70
C LEU A 473 -13.51 -6.89 -0.47
N GLY A 474 -13.88 -8.04 0.10
CA GLY A 474 -13.00 -9.17 0.39
C GLY A 474 -12.35 -9.77 -0.86
N GLY A 475 -13.10 -9.93 -1.95
CA GLY A 475 -12.52 -10.37 -3.22
C GLY A 475 -11.43 -9.42 -3.74
N VAL A 476 -11.67 -8.11 -3.65
CA VAL A 476 -10.73 -7.08 -4.11
C VAL A 476 -9.53 -6.93 -3.17
N THR A 477 -9.76 -6.90 -1.85
CA THR A 477 -8.69 -6.75 -0.85
C THR A 477 -7.81 -7.98 -0.77
N THR A 478 -8.35 -9.19 -1.00
CA THR A 478 -7.55 -10.41 -1.12
C THR A 478 -6.51 -10.27 -2.24
N PHE A 479 -6.90 -9.77 -3.41
CA PHE A 479 -5.96 -9.51 -4.49
C PHE A 479 -4.95 -8.40 -4.14
N LEU A 480 -5.42 -7.33 -3.50
CA LEU A 480 -4.57 -6.22 -3.06
C LEU A 480 -3.48 -6.68 -2.09
N PHE A 481 -3.82 -7.46 -1.07
CA PHE A 481 -2.87 -7.99 -0.09
C PHE A 481 -1.94 -9.06 -0.69
N ALA A 482 -2.43 -9.88 -1.62
CA ALA A 482 -1.59 -10.81 -2.38
C ALA A 482 -0.54 -10.07 -3.23
N THR A 483 -0.90 -8.92 -3.80
CA THR A 483 0.05 -8.06 -4.53
C THR A 483 1.13 -7.51 -3.59
N VAL A 484 0.78 -7.13 -2.36
CA VAL A 484 1.75 -6.70 -1.33
C VAL A 484 2.72 -7.83 -0.99
N ALA A 485 2.22 -9.04 -0.73
CA ALA A 485 3.07 -10.21 -0.47
C ALA A 485 4.01 -10.49 -1.66
N THR A 486 3.50 -10.39 -2.89
CA THR A 486 4.30 -10.58 -4.12
C THR A 486 5.40 -9.53 -4.27
N SER A 487 5.12 -8.26 -3.92
CA SER A 487 6.15 -7.22 -3.87
C SER A 487 7.25 -7.54 -2.85
N GLY A 488 6.90 -8.11 -1.70
CA GLY A 488 7.88 -8.61 -0.73
C GLY A 488 8.77 -9.73 -1.31
N VAL A 489 8.19 -10.67 -2.05
CA VAL A 489 8.93 -11.73 -2.77
C VAL A 489 9.90 -11.12 -3.78
N ARG A 490 9.48 -10.08 -4.52
CA ARG A 490 10.37 -9.33 -5.42
C ARG A 490 11.53 -8.70 -4.66
N VAL A 491 11.30 -8.12 -3.48
CA VAL A 491 12.40 -7.57 -2.66
C VAL A 491 13.36 -8.66 -2.21
N LEU A 492 12.85 -9.84 -1.81
CA LEU A 492 13.68 -11.00 -1.47
C LEU A 492 14.51 -11.49 -2.67
N SER A 493 14.00 -11.33 -3.90
CA SER A 493 14.70 -11.73 -5.13
C SER A 493 15.98 -10.95 -5.43
N TYR A 494 16.22 -9.82 -4.76
CA TYR A 494 17.50 -9.11 -4.85
C TYR A 494 18.65 -9.83 -4.11
N ASN A 495 18.34 -10.80 -3.25
CA ASN A 495 19.36 -11.57 -2.55
C ASN A 495 19.85 -12.75 -3.42
N ARG A 496 21.11 -13.15 -3.22
CA ARG A 496 21.70 -14.32 -3.90
C ARG A 496 21.18 -15.66 -3.38
N PHE A 497 20.38 -15.65 -2.30
CA PHE A 497 19.89 -16.85 -1.60
C PHE A 497 21.01 -17.84 -1.29
N THR A 498 22.10 -17.39 -0.66
CA THR A 498 23.18 -18.25 -0.17
C THR A 498 22.67 -19.27 0.87
N ARG A 499 23.50 -20.23 1.27
CA ARG A 499 23.14 -21.17 2.35
C ARG A 499 22.77 -20.42 3.63
N ARG A 500 23.56 -19.41 3.99
CA ARG A 500 23.29 -18.51 5.11
C ARG A 500 21.96 -17.79 4.96
N ASP A 501 21.70 -17.19 3.79
CA ASP A 501 20.46 -16.43 3.57
C ASP A 501 19.23 -17.33 3.68
N ARG A 502 19.26 -18.51 3.04
CA ARG A 502 18.17 -19.49 3.15
C ARG A 502 17.92 -19.92 4.59
N PHE A 503 18.98 -20.08 5.39
CA PHE A 503 18.84 -20.40 6.81
C PHE A 503 18.18 -19.26 7.61
N VAL A 504 18.65 -18.01 7.42
CA VAL A 504 18.04 -16.83 8.06
C VAL A 504 16.56 -16.73 7.70
N LEU A 505 16.22 -16.90 6.41
CA LEU A 505 14.86 -16.82 5.92
C LEU A 505 13.97 -17.93 6.48
N ALA A 506 14.46 -19.17 6.49
CA ALA A 506 13.73 -20.31 7.04
C ALA A 506 13.43 -20.11 8.53
N ALA A 507 14.42 -19.66 9.31
CA ALA A 507 14.22 -19.36 10.72
C ALA A 507 13.23 -18.21 10.94
N ALA A 508 13.34 -17.12 10.19
CA ALA A 508 12.42 -15.99 10.28
C ALA A 508 10.98 -16.36 9.92
N PHE A 509 10.78 -17.07 8.81
CA PHE A 509 9.46 -17.55 8.41
C PHE A 509 8.89 -18.59 9.37
N SER A 510 9.71 -19.40 10.05
CA SER A 510 9.20 -20.37 11.03
C SER A 510 8.39 -19.69 12.14
N PHE A 511 8.86 -18.55 12.64
CA PHE A 511 8.13 -17.79 13.66
C PHE A 511 6.98 -16.97 13.07
N GLY A 512 7.20 -16.29 11.93
CA GLY A 512 6.14 -15.49 11.30
C GLY A 512 4.96 -16.32 10.79
N ILE A 513 5.23 -17.39 10.04
CA ILE A 513 4.20 -18.31 9.56
C ILE A 513 3.61 -19.11 10.74
N GLY A 514 4.43 -19.48 11.73
CA GLY A 514 3.95 -20.15 12.93
C GLY A 514 2.87 -19.35 13.65
N ASP A 515 3.12 -18.05 13.91
CA ASP A 515 2.14 -17.14 14.50
C ASP A 515 0.92 -16.92 13.59
N LEU A 516 1.14 -16.79 12.27
CA LEU A 516 0.04 -16.67 11.30
C LEU A 516 -0.92 -17.86 11.32
N LEU A 517 -0.39 -19.08 11.52
CA LEU A 517 -1.17 -20.32 11.54
C LEU A 517 -1.74 -20.63 12.94
N VAL A 518 -1.09 -20.16 14.00
CA VAL A 518 -1.51 -20.36 15.40
C VAL A 518 -1.44 -19.03 16.18
N PRO A 519 -2.36 -18.08 15.93
CA PRO A 519 -2.26 -16.70 16.45
C PRO A 519 -2.34 -16.58 17.98
N THR A 520 -2.82 -17.62 18.66
CA THR A 520 -2.98 -17.63 20.12
C THR A 520 -1.82 -18.30 20.85
N ILE A 521 -0.73 -18.66 20.16
CA ILE A 521 0.36 -19.42 20.77
C ILE A 521 1.07 -18.64 21.89
N PHE A 522 1.15 -17.31 21.79
CA PHE A 522 1.85 -16.46 22.76
C PHE A 522 0.93 -15.78 23.79
N THR A 523 -0.39 -15.97 23.72
CA THR A 523 -1.34 -15.25 24.59
C THR A 523 -1.17 -15.59 26.08
N HIS A 524 -0.75 -16.81 26.38
CA HIS A 524 -0.60 -17.31 27.75
C HIS A 524 0.84 -17.25 28.27
N LEU A 525 1.76 -16.62 27.53
CA LEU A 525 3.20 -16.63 27.84
C LEU A 525 3.51 -16.05 29.24
N PHE A 526 2.74 -15.04 29.67
CA PHE A 526 2.94 -14.35 30.94
C PHE A 526 1.84 -14.58 31.97
N ASP A 527 0.96 -15.58 31.78
CA ASP A 527 -0.16 -15.85 32.70
C ASP A 527 0.28 -16.12 34.14
N ALA A 528 1.45 -16.72 34.31
CA ALA A 528 2.04 -17.02 35.62
C ALA A 528 2.64 -15.78 36.32
N VAL A 529 2.87 -14.69 35.59
CA VAL A 529 3.58 -13.49 36.08
C VAL A 529 2.59 -12.32 36.20
N ARG A 530 1.63 -12.43 37.14
CA ARG A 530 0.74 -11.29 37.47
C ARG A 530 1.50 -10.29 38.35
N SER A 531 1.93 -9.18 37.76
CA SER A 531 2.57 -8.10 38.50
C SER A 531 1.55 -7.03 38.89
N PRO A 532 1.54 -6.53 40.15
CA PRO A 532 0.73 -5.38 40.53
C PRO A 532 1.23 -4.06 39.90
N ASN A 533 2.44 -4.06 39.33
CA ASN A 533 3.00 -2.88 38.66
C ASN A 533 2.47 -2.78 37.22
N LYS A 534 1.59 -1.78 36.99
CA LYS A 534 1.01 -1.47 35.67
C LYS A 534 2.05 -1.26 34.57
N GLY A 535 3.22 -0.71 34.89
CA GLY A 535 4.30 -0.50 33.92
C GLY A 535 4.95 -1.80 33.47
N LEU A 536 5.18 -2.73 34.40
CA LEU A 536 5.74 -4.05 34.08
C LEU A 536 4.72 -4.91 33.34
N GLN A 537 3.45 -4.88 33.76
CA GLN A 537 2.37 -5.56 33.04
C GLN A 537 2.28 -5.03 31.61
N GLY A 538 2.28 -3.71 31.41
CA GLY A 538 2.24 -3.12 30.08
C GLY A 538 3.45 -3.48 29.21
N LEU A 539 4.63 -3.75 29.80
CA LEU A 539 5.77 -4.28 29.07
C LEU A 539 5.55 -5.72 28.63
N PHE A 540 5.00 -6.59 29.48
CA PHE A 540 4.63 -7.96 29.09
C PHE A 540 3.56 -7.99 28.01
N ASP A 541 2.55 -7.12 28.12
CA ASP A 541 1.53 -6.96 27.09
C ASP A 541 2.15 -6.45 25.78
N SER A 542 3.09 -5.50 25.85
CA SER A 542 3.84 -5.03 24.67
C SER A 542 4.60 -6.16 23.98
N ILE A 543 5.32 -6.97 24.77
CA ILE A 543 6.06 -8.12 24.25
C ILE A 543 5.09 -9.09 23.60
N THR A 544 3.98 -9.40 24.27
CA THR A 544 2.94 -10.29 23.73
C THR A 544 2.37 -9.79 22.41
N ILE A 545 2.11 -8.48 22.26
CA ILE A 545 1.65 -7.89 21.01
C ILE A 545 2.71 -8.04 19.91
N VAL A 546 4.00 -7.79 20.21
CA VAL A 546 5.09 -7.99 19.25
C VAL A 546 5.19 -9.45 18.83
N LEU A 547 5.12 -10.39 19.78
CA LEU A 547 5.19 -11.83 19.53
C LEU A 547 3.98 -12.35 18.74
N SER A 548 2.80 -11.78 18.97
CA SER A 548 1.53 -12.13 18.30
C SER A 548 1.30 -11.32 17.00
N THR A 549 2.36 -10.70 16.48
CA THR A 549 2.32 -9.99 15.20
C THR A 549 3.29 -10.68 14.23
N PRO A 550 2.79 -11.39 13.19
CA PRO A 550 3.61 -12.29 12.37
C PRO A 550 4.84 -11.64 11.74
N PHE A 551 4.68 -10.44 11.19
CA PHE A 551 5.75 -9.75 10.49
C PHE A 551 6.79 -9.15 11.44
N LEU A 552 6.39 -8.73 12.65
CA LEU A 552 7.31 -8.21 13.65
C LEU A 552 8.23 -9.32 14.16
N MET A 553 7.67 -10.50 14.40
CA MET A 553 8.43 -11.67 14.80
C MET A 553 9.39 -12.13 13.71
N ALA A 554 8.91 -12.27 12.48
CA ALA A 554 9.77 -12.66 11.37
C ALA A 554 10.88 -11.64 11.14
N GLY A 555 10.56 -10.33 11.19
CA GLY A 555 11.52 -9.25 11.05
C GLY A 555 12.58 -9.25 12.13
N LEU A 556 12.19 -9.44 13.40
CA LEU A 556 13.11 -9.49 14.54
C LEU A 556 14.08 -10.68 14.42
N VAL A 557 13.57 -11.87 14.09
CA VAL A 557 14.39 -13.07 13.92
C VAL A 557 15.34 -12.90 12.73
N ALA A 558 14.84 -12.39 11.59
CA ALA A 558 15.66 -12.13 10.41
C ALA A 558 16.79 -11.13 10.73
N LEU A 559 16.47 -10.05 11.45
CA LEU A 559 17.43 -9.01 11.85
C LEU A 559 18.51 -9.59 12.77
N VAL A 560 18.10 -10.27 13.84
CA VAL A 560 19.02 -10.84 14.84
C VAL A 560 19.94 -11.87 14.20
N LEU A 561 19.40 -12.81 13.42
CA LEU A 561 20.21 -13.83 12.75
C LEU A 561 21.12 -13.24 11.68
N ASN A 562 20.66 -12.22 10.95
CA ASN A 562 21.51 -11.53 9.99
C ASN A 562 22.70 -10.82 10.66
N LEU A 563 22.55 -10.33 11.90
CA LEU A 563 23.64 -9.68 12.65
C LEU A 563 24.58 -10.70 13.31
N ILE A 564 24.07 -11.85 13.75
CA ILE A 564 24.86 -12.86 14.47
C ILE A 564 25.60 -13.81 13.51
N LEU A 565 24.96 -14.22 12.41
CA LEU A 565 25.56 -15.21 11.52
C LEU A 565 26.68 -14.56 10.69
N PRO A 566 27.90 -15.15 10.71
CA PRO A 566 29.02 -14.63 9.94
C PRO A 566 28.64 -14.58 8.46
N GLN A 567 29.13 -13.57 7.75
CA GLN A 567 28.95 -13.51 6.30
C GLN A 567 29.87 -14.58 5.70
N ASP A 568 29.34 -15.39 4.79
CA ASP A 568 30.18 -16.28 3.98
C ASP A 568 31.11 -15.34 3.17
N ASP A 569 32.42 -15.41 3.42
CA ASP A 569 33.41 -14.51 2.80
C ASP A 569 33.31 -14.60 1.29
N ALA A 570 32.86 -13.52 0.65
CA ALA A 570 32.79 -13.40 -0.80
C ALA A 570 34.15 -13.06 -1.43
N ASP A 571 35.22 -13.71 -0.95
CA ASP A 571 36.61 -13.54 -1.43
C ASP A 571 37.29 -14.89 -1.76
N GLY A 572 36.53 -15.91 -2.14
CA GLY A 572 37.06 -17.14 -2.71
C GLY A 572 36.17 -17.63 -3.85
N ASP A 573 36.73 -17.64 -5.07
CA ASP A 573 36.26 -18.32 -6.28
C ASP A 573 34.87 -18.98 -6.20
N ASP A 574 33.87 -18.31 -6.76
CA ASP A 574 32.72 -18.98 -7.39
C ASP A 574 32.11 -17.99 -8.40
N ASP A 575 32.74 -17.93 -9.58
CA ASP A 575 32.11 -17.61 -10.85
C ASP A 575 31.14 -18.77 -11.25
N ASP A 576 30.30 -19.21 -10.31
CA ASP A 576 29.16 -20.06 -10.60
C ASP A 576 28.08 -19.16 -11.20
N VAL A 577 28.28 -18.89 -12.49
CA VAL A 577 27.23 -18.57 -13.43
C VAL A 577 26.10 -19.57 -13.17
N VAL A 578 25.01 -19.09 -12.59
CA VAL A 578 23.77 -19.84 -12.50
C VAL A 578 23.38 -20.20 -13.93
N GLU A 579 23.70 -21.42 -14.36
CA GLU A 579 23.09 -22.04 -15.52
C GLU A 579 21.59 -22.09 -15.24
N VAL A 580 20.88 -21.13 -15.81
CA VAL A 580 19.44 -21.22 -16.00
C VAL A 580 19.25 -22.42 -16.93
N VAL A 581 18.78 -23.53 -16.36
CA VAL A 581 18.36 -24.71 -17.13
C VAL A 581 17.20 -24.29 -18.03
N ASP A 582 17.51 -23.88 -19.26
CA ASP A 582 16.54 -23.73 -20.34
C ASP A 582 16.10 -25.15 -20.77
N VAL A 583 15.01 -25.62 -20.17
CA VAL A 583 14.21 -26.69 -20.74
C VAL A 583 13.43 -26.08 -21.90
N GLU A 584 13.65 -26.62 -23.11
CA GLU A 584 13.05 -26.26 -24.41
C GLU A 584 13.78 -25.20 -25.26
N ALA A 585 14.77 -25.67 -26.05
CA ALA A 585 14.74 -25.56 -27.51
C ALA A 585 16.02 -26.18 -28.11
N GLN A 586 15.95 -27.42 -28.58
CA GLN A 586 16.93 -27.92 -29.56
C GLN A 586 16.43 -27.60 -30.98
N PRO A 587 17.18 -26.86 -31.81
CA PRO A 587 17.10 -27.02 -33.25
C PRO A 587 18.21 -27.98 -33.69
N HIS A 588 17.79 -29.11 -34.26
CA HIS A 588 18.62 -29.94 -35.13
C HIS A 588 19.25 -29.07 -36.22
N SER A 589 20.58 -28.95 -36.23
CA SER A 589 21.36 -29.02 -37.46
C SER A 589 22.86 -28.97 -37.16
N LYS A 590 23.56 -30.02 -37.64
CA LYS A 590 24.96 -30.12 -38.08
C LYS A 590 25.79 -31.12 -37.29
N GLU A 591 25.92 -32.31 -37.87
CA GLU A 591 27.22 -32.94 -38.07
C GLU A 591 27.14 -33.92 -39.26
N LYS A 592 27.61 -33.45 -40.41
CA LYS A 592 28.24 -34.29 -41.43
C LYS A 592 29.71 -33.94 -41.34
N GLU A 593 30.54 -34.83 -40.81
CA GLU A 593 31.91 -35.02 -41.28
C GLU A 593 32.42 -36.41 -40.88
N LEU A 594 32.76 -37.16 -41.93
CA LEU A 594 33.66 -38.31 -42.10
C LEU A 594 34.13 -39.10 -40.86
N HIS A 595 33.89 -40.43 -40.88
CA HIS A 595 34.95 -41.44 -41.07
C HIS A 595 34.34 -42.84 -41.29
N ASN A 596 34.78 -43.48 -42.39
CA ASN A 596 34.57 -44.86 -42.88
C ASN A 596 33.16 -45.33 -43.27
#